data_AF-J5GEH5-F1
#
_entry.id   AF-J5GEH5-F1
#
_cell.length_a   1.000
_cell.length_b   1.000
_cell.length_c   1.000
_cell.angle_alpha   90.00
_cell.angle_beta   90.00
_cell.angle_gamma   90.00
#
_symmetry.space_group_name_H-M   'P 1'
#
loop_
_entity.id
_entity.type
_entity.pdbx_description
1 polymer ?
#
loop_
_entity_poly.entity_id
_entity_poly.type
_entity_poly.pdbx_seq_one_letter_code
_entity_poly.pdbx_strand_id
1 'polypeptide(L)'
;MRVVFGIDVSKASSEVAILVNGEKIHGYTIPNDAIGFNRLLGDLKTVHQSEIVFKATGVYSRRLQAFFSQTSMRNGKDNRK
;
A
#
# COMPACT_ATOMS: atom_id res chain seq x y z
N MET A 1 11.58 15.23 -3.61
CA MET A 1 10.70 14.91 -2.48
C MET A 1 10.36 13.44 -2.57
N ARG A 2 10.59 12.66 -1.51
CA ARG A 2 10.34 11.21 -1.51
C ARG A 2 9.09 10.90 -0.71
N VAL A 3 8.13 10.22 -1.31
CA VAL A 3 6.90 9.78 -0.62
C VAL A 3 6.82 8.26 -0.64
N VAL A 4 6.58 7.66 0.52
CA VAL A 4 6.49 6.21 0.68
C VAL A 4 5.16 5.85 1.32
N PHE A 5 4.44 4.91 0.73
CA PHE A 5 3.28 4.24 1.33
C PHE A 5 3.76 2.92 1.93
N GLY A 6 3.92 2.89 3.25
CA GLY A 6 4.16 1.68 4.02
C GLY A 6 2.85 0.96 4.30
N ILE A 7 2.73 -0.32 3.96
CA ILE A 7 1.49 -1.09 4.15
C ILE A 7 1.77 -2.35 4.95
N ASP A 8 1.22 -2.46 6.15
CA ASP A 8 1.25 -3.70 6.94
C ASP A 8 -0.06 -4.47 6.72
N VAL A 9 0.04 -5.61 6.05
CA VAL A 9 -1.09 -6.38 5.55
C VAL A 9 -1.43 -7.51 6.50
N SER A 10 -2.65 -7.47 7.06
CA SER A 10 -3.24 -8.57 7.83
C SER A 10 -4.30 -9.32 7.01
N LYS A 11 -5.00 -10.28 7.61
CA LYS A 11 -6.04 -11.08 6.91
C LYS A 11 -7.21 -10.21 6.43
N ALA A 12 -7.75 -9.35 7.29
CA ALA A 12 -8.99 -8.63 7.04
C ALA A 12 -8.77 -7.18 6.60
N SER A 13 -7.71 -6.55 7.08
CA SER A 13 -7.41 -5.14 6.86
C SER A 13 -5.91 -4.91 6.66
N SER A 14 -5.55 -3.72 6.19
CA SER A 14 -4.18 -3.24 6.10
C SER A 14 -4.04 -1.90 6.79
N GLU A 15 -2.97 -1.73 7.55
CA GLU A 15 -2.55 -0.41 8.02
C GLU A 15 -1.69 0.26 6.94
N VAL A 16 -2.01 1.50 6.59
CA VAL A 16 -1.28 2.33 5.64
C VAL A 16 -0.63 3.46 6.42
N ALA A 17 0.67 3.65 6.24
CA ALA A 17 1.43 4.79 6.71
C ALA A 17 1.97 5.57 5.51
N ILE A 18 1.77 6.89 5.49
CA ILE A 18 2.30 7.78 4.47
C ILE A 18 3.50 8.51 5.06
N LEU A 19 4.67 8.31 4.45
CA LEU A 19 5.91 8.94 4.85
C LEU A 19 6.34 9.95 3.80
N VAL A 20 6.75 11.14 4.23
CA VAL A 20 7.37 12.16 3.37
C VAL A 20 8.78 12.40 3.90
N ASN A 21 9.79 12.22 3.04
CA ASN A 21 11.20 12.32 3.39
C ASN A 21 11.61 11.49 4.63
N GLY A 22 10.94 10.35 4.86
CA GLY A 22 11.21 9.46 5.98
C GLY A 22 10.37 9.71 7.24
N GLU A 23 9.60 10.79 7.29
CA GLU A 23 8.72 11.10 8.42
C GLU A 23 7.29 10.67 8.15
N LYS A 24 6.66 9.97 9.09
CA LYS A 24 5.24 9.60 9.00
C LYS A 24 4.38 10.85 9.17
N ILE A 25 3.70 11.27 8.10
CA ILE A 25 2.81 12.43 8.11
C ILE A 25 1.34 12.03 8.28
N HIS A 26 0.99 10.79 7.95
CA HIS A 26 -0.38 10.29 8.05
C HIS A 26 -0.42 8.77 8.18
N GLY A 27 -1.55 8.25 8.64
CA GLY A 27 -1.83 6.83 8.59
C GLY A 27 -3.29 6.49 8.85
N TYR A 28 -3.74 5.37 8.31
CA TYR A 28 -5.11 4.89 8.43
C TYR A 28 -5.18 3.38 8.20
N THR A 29 -6.32 2.78 8.53
CA THR A 29 -6.62 1.38 8.22
C THR A 29 -7.61 1.29 7.07
N ILE A 30 -7.41 0.33 6.16
CA ILE A 30 -8.35 -0.02 5.09
C ILE A 30 -8.77 -1.48 5.20
N PRO A 31 -10.02 -1.84 4.84
CA PRO A 31 -10.37 -3.24 4.60
C PRO A 31 -9.64 -3.78 3.36
N ASN A 32 -9.35 -5.08 3.33
CA ASN A 32 -8.71 -5.75 2.19
C ASN A 32 -9.72 -6.16 1.11
N ASP A 33 -10.51 -5.20 0.67
CA ASP A 33 -11.55 -5.30 -0.35
C ASP A 33 -11.49 -4.13 -1.34
N ALA A 34 -12.42 -4.10 -2.30
CA ALA A 34 -12.47 -3.08 -3.34
C ALA A 34 -12.65 -1.66 -2.78
N ILE A 35 -13.40 -1.48 -1.69
CA ILE A 35 -13.65 -0.16 -1.09
C ILE A 35 -12.35 0.37 -0.49
N GLY A 36 -11.67 -0.46 0.31
CA GLY A 36 -10.39 -0.10 0.91
C GLY A 36 -9.30 0.19 -0.12
N PHE A 37 -9.21 -0.64 -1.18
CA PHE A 37 -8.22 -0.44 -2.23
C PHE A 37 -8.52 0.80 -3.10
N ASN A 38 -9.78 1.13 -3.35
CA ASN A 38 -10.12 2.38 -4.05
C ASN A 38 -9.76 3.62 -3.23
N ARG A 39 -9.88 3.56 -1.90
CA ARG A 39 -9.39 4.64 -1.03
C ARG A 39 -7.88 4.80 -1.17
N LEU A 40 -7.12 3.71 -1.08
CA LEU A 40 -5.66 3.72 -1.29
C LEU A 40 -5.28 4.24 -2.68
N LEU A 41 -6.03 3.85 -3.72
CA LEU A 41 -5.82 4.35 -5.09
C LEU A 41 -5.98 5.87 -5.19
N GLY A 42 -6.98 6.42 -4.49
CA GLY A 42 -7.22 7.85 -4.41
C GLY A 42 -5.98 8.58 -3.93
N ASP A 43 -5.41 8.15 -2.81
CA ASP A 43 -4.22 8.76 -2.22
C ASP A 43 -2.99 8.59 -3.13
N LEU A 44 -2.77 7.40 -3.68
CA LEU A 44 -1.64 7.14 -4.58
C LEU A 44 -1.69 8.01 -5.85
N LYS A 45 -2.87 8.40 -6.32
CA LYS A 45 -3.03 9.31 -7.47
C LYS A 45 -2.72 10.78 -7.14
N THR A 46 -2.77 11.17 -5.86
CA THR A 46 -2.46 12.55 -5.45
C THR A 46 -0.97 12.87 -5.47
N VAL A 47 -0.12 11.85 -5.47
CA VAL A 47 1.33 12.01 -5.41
C VAL A 47 1.99 11.39 -6.63
N HIS A 48 2.71 12.21 -7.39
CA HIS A 48 3.53 11.71 -8.50
C HIS A 48 4.76 10.96 -7.97
N GLN A 49 5.03 9.77 -8.52
CA GLN A 49 6.23 8.96 -8.24
C GLN A 49 6.40 8.50 -6.78
N SER A 50 5.30 8.15 -6.10
CA SER A 50 5.37 7.51 -4.78
C SER A 50 5.95 6.09 -4.85
N GLU A 51 6.70 5.69 -3.81
CA GLU A 51 7.10 4.30 -3.58
C GLU A 51 6.08 3.58 -2.71
N ILE A 52 5.82 2.31 -2.98
CA ILE A 52 4.96 1.45 -2.17
C ILE A 52 5.81 0.35 -1.57
N VAL A 53 5.78 0.18 -0.26
CA VAL A 53 6.48 -0.92 0.43
C VAL A 53 5.47 -1.61 1.32
N PHE A 54 5.30 -2.93 1.17
CA PHE A 54 4.37 -3.67 1.99
C PHE A 54 5.00 -4.89 2.65
N LYS A 55 4.45 -5.24 3.81
CA LYS A 55 4.75 -6.46 4.56
C LYS A 55 3.46 -7.27 4.66
N ALA A 56 3.56 -8.58 4.43
CA ALA A 56 2.44 -9.49 4.61
C ALA A 56 2.94 -10.84 5.13
N THR A 57 2.10 -11.54 5.90
CA THR A 57 2.38 -12.93 6.30
C THR A 57 1.56 -13.88 5.43
N GLY A 58 2.23 -14.88 4.83
CA GLY A 58 1.58 -15.91 4.04
C GLY A 58 0.85 -15.38 2.81
N VAL A 59 -0.43 -15.74 2.65
CA VAL A 59 -1.22 -15.48 1.43
C VAL A 59 -1.92 -14.12 1.40
N TYR A 60 -1.81 -13.32 2.46
CA TYR A 60 -2.63 -12.11 2.63
C TYR A 60 -2.24 -10.96 1.69
N SER A 61 -1.03 -10.95 1.11
CA SER A 61 -0.63 -9.98 0.09
C SER A 61 -1.30 -10.19 -1.27
N ARG A 62 -1.87 -11.37 -1.56
CA ARG A 62 -2.35 -11.72 -2.91
C ARG A 62 -3.38 -10.73 -3.47
N ARG A 63 -4.32 -10.28 -2.63
CA ARG A 63 -5.35 -9.31 -3.05
C ARG A 63 -4.75 -7.95 -3.39
N LEU A 64 -3.81 -7.49 -2.56
CA LEU A 64 -3.11 -6.22 -2.76
C LEU A 64 -2.20 -6.28 -4.01
N GLN A 65 -1.47 -7.38 -4.20
CA GLN A 65 -0.66 -7.62 -5.40
C GLN A 65 -1.53 -7.65 -6.67
N ALA A 66 -2.66 -8.35 -6.65
CA ALA A 66 -3.59 -8.39 -7.78
C ALA A 66 -4.19 -7.00 -8.09
N PHE A 67 -4.46 -6.20 -7.07
CA PHE A 67 -4.92 -4.82 -7.23
C PHE A 67 -3.86 -3.94 -7.92
N PHE A 68 -2.60 -4.01 -7.50
CA PHE A 68 -1.53 -3.23 -8.13
C PHE A 68 -1.24 -3.67 -9.57
N SER A 69 -1.33 -4.98 -9.86
CA SER A 69 -1.21 -5.49 -11.24
C SER A 69 -2.29 -4.96 -12.18
N GLN A 70 -3.52 -4.79 -11.70
CA GLN A 70 -4.65 -4.27 -12.50
C GLN A 70 -4.59 -2.75 -12.71
N THR A 71 -3.94 -2.01 -11.82
CA THR A 71 -3.87 -0.54 -11.85
C THR A 71 -2.61 -0.01 -12.56
N SER A 72 -1.81 -0.89 -13.16
CA SER A 72 -0.49 -0.59 -13.74
C SER A 72 0.48 0.07 -12.75
N MET A 73 0.25 -0.10 -11.44
CA MET A 73 1.12 0.39 -10.40
C MET A 73 2.27 -0.59 -10.18
N ARG A 74 3.52 -0.09 -10.20
CA ARG A 74 4.72 -0.93 -10.04
C ARG A 74 4.80 -1.41 -8.60
N ASN A 75 4.66 -2.72 -8.38
CA ASN A 75 4.89 -3.35 -7.08
C ASN A 75 6.30 -2.97 -6.57
N GLY A 76 6.38 -2.27 -5.44
CA GLY A 76 7.65 -2.16 -4.72
C GLY A 76 8.02 -3.49 -4.06
N LYS A 77 9.31 -3.65 -3.78
CA LYS A 77 9.98 -4.93 -3.47
C LYS A 77 9.19 -5.74 -2.42
N ASP A 78 8.65 -6.87 -2.86
CA ASP A 78 8.02 -7.89 -2.02
C ASP A 78 9.10 -8.56 -1.17
N ASN A 79 9.29 -8.07 0.05
CA ASN A 79 10.24 -8.65 1.01
C ASN A 79 9.60 -9.86 1.69
N ARG A 80 9.31 -10.92 0.92
CA ARG A 80 9.04 -12.24 1.49
C ARG A 80 10.33 -12.74 2.16
N LYS A 81 10.29 -12.89 3.49
CA LYS A 81 11.24 -13.73 4.21
C LYS A 81 10.96 -15.19 3.90
#